data_AF-A0A1I7C045-F1
#
_entry.id   AF-A0A1I7C045-F1
#
_cell.length_a   1.000
_cell.length_b   1.000
_cell.length_c   1.000
_cell.angle_alpha   90.00
_cell.angle_beta   90.00
_cell.angle_gamma   90.00
#
_symmetry.space_group_name_H-M   'P 1'
#
loop_
_entity.id
_entity.type
_entity.pdbx_description
1 polymer ?
#
loop_
_entity_poly.entity_id
_entity_poly.type
_entity_poly.pdbx_seq_one_letter_code
_entity_poly.pdbx_strand_id
1 'polypeptide(L)'
;MGELAERLDSIRVRASAPGMDIHAELRNRSEFSLSFGESVYEFADERALERALASMARLLYAGWQRQYQDAISWTNLDTEPRDQHDSDFQAESRAVESYGESSDGRFALSAVGMDEFTARIKRGSLRELREEEFAARVVEAATRLVQDYQARTTELKLRYYG
;
A
#
# COMPACT_ATOMS: atom_id res chain seq x y z
N MET A 1 -10.29 -25.41 4.11
CA MET A 1 -9.54 -24.20 4.53
C MET A 1 -8.32 -24.11 3.64
N GLY A 2 -8.18 -23.25 2.63
CA GLY A 2 -9.09 -22.30 1.99
C GLY A 2 -8.36 -21.82 0.74
N GLU A 3 -8.66 -22.40 -0.42
CA GLU A 3 -7.94 -22.21 -1.69
C GLU A 3 -7.80 -20.71 -2.07
N LEU A 4 -8.75 -19.88 -1.64
CA LEU A 4 -8.69 -18.43 -1.77
C LEU A 4 -7.60 -17.80 -0.88
N ALA A 5 -7.45 -18.22 0.37
CA ALA A 5 -6.43 -17.68 1.27
C ALA A 5 -5.02 -17.99 0.75
N GLU A 6 -4.78 -19.22 0.28
CA GLU A 6 -3.49 -19.61 -0.34
C GLU A 6 -3.22 -18.84 -1.63
N ARG A 7 -4.24 -18.62 -2.48
CA ARG A 7 -4.10 -17.76 -3.67
C ARG A 7 -3.78 -16.33 -3.30
N LEU A 8 -4.45 -15.76 -2.30
CA LEU A 8 -4.20 -14.40 -1.82
C LEU A 8 -2.79 -14.26 -1.23
N ASP A 9 -2.29 -15.27 -0.53
CA ASP A 9 -0.92 -15.28 0.00
C ASP A 9 0.12 -15.43 -1.14
N SER A 10 -0.25 -16.10 -2.24
CA SER A 10 0.61 -16.19 -3.43
C SER A 10 0.67 -14.91 -4.28
N ILE A 11 -0.17 -13.91 -3.99
CA ILE A 11 -0.18 -12.64 -4.73
C ILE A 11 1.17 -11.96 -4.57
N ARG A 12 1.78 -11.70 -5.73
CA ARG A 12 3.07 -11.05 -5.84
C ARG A 12 2.94 -9.92 -6.84
N VAL A 13 3.16 -8.70 -6.36
CA VAL A 13 3.07 -7.49 -7.16
C VAL A 13 4.40 -6.78 -7.10
N ARG A 14 4.95 -6.47 -8.26
CA ARG A 14 6.15 -5.63 -8.39
C ARG A 14 5.77 -4.35 -9.09
N ALA A 15 6.28 -3.23 -8.60
CA ALA A 15 6.15 -1.94 -9.22
C ALA A 15 7.52 -1.28 -9.30
N SER A 16 7.75 -0.52 -10.36
CA SER A 16 8.90 0.36 -10.49
C SER A 16 8.44 1.82 -10.50
N ALA A 17 9.27 2.70 -9.94
CA ALA A 17 9.02 4.13 -10.00
C ALA A 17 9.20 4.65 -11.44
N PRO A 18 8.25 5.40 -12.01
CA PRO A 18 8.44 6.03 -13.31
C PRO A 18 9.61 7.04 -13.26
N GLY A 19 10.63 6.84 -14.10
CA GLY A 19 11.76 7.78 -14.22
C GLY A 19 12.83 7.67 -13.13
N MET A 20 12.74 6.69 -12.23
CA MET A 20 13.79 6.37 -11.27
C MET A 20 13.97 4.86 -11.21
N ASP A 21 15.20 4.38 -11.11
CA ASP A 21 15.46 2.95 -10.94
C ASP A 21 15.20 2.55 -9.48
N ILE A 22 13.94 2.57 -9.06
CA ILE A 22 13.47 2.15 -7.74
C ILE A 22 12.43 1.08 -7.93
N HIS A 23 12.58 -0.03 -7.21
CA HIS A 23 11.70 -1.18 -7.29
C HIS A 23 11.09 -1.44 -5.93
N ALA A 24 9.79 -1.64 -5.92
CA ALA A 24 9.04 -2.05 -4.76
C ALA A 24 8.28 -3.34 -5.06
N GLU A 25 8.15 -4.19 -4.06
CA GLU A 25 7.46 -5.45 -4.20
C GLU A 25 6.59 -5.74 -2.98
N LEU A 26 5.39 -6.21 -3.24
CA LEU A 26 4.43 -6.70 -2.26
C LEU A 26 4.28 -8.22 -2.44
N ARG A 27 4.49 -8.97 -1.36
CA ARG A 27 4.28 -10.43 -1.26
C ARG A 27 3.42 -10.75 -0.06
N ASN A 28 2.84 -11.95 -0.02
CA ASN A 28 2.15 -12.49 1.18
C ASN A 28 1.16 -11.49 1.81
N ARG A 29 0.47 -10.70 0.97
CA ARG A 29 -0.52 -9.66 1.33
C ARG A 29 0.00 -8.45 2.14
N SER A 30 1.15 -8.53 2.80
CA SER A 30 1.67 -7.45 3.65
C SER A 30 3.19 -7.34 3.70
N GLU A 31 3.92 -8.25 3.06
CA GLU A 31 5.39 -8.16 3.02
C GLU A 31 5.80 -7.18 1.92
N PHE A 32 6.33 -6.03 2.32
CA PHE A 32 6.90 -5.04 1.42
C PHE A 32 8.41 -5.14 1.38
N SER A 33 8.98 -5.06 0.19
CA SER A 33 10.40 -4.79 -0.01
C SER A 33 10.59 -3.60 -0.94
N LEU A 34 11.65 -2.84 -0.69
CA LEU A 34 12.07 -1.69 -1.49
C LEU A 34 13.55 -1.85 -1.79
N SER A 35 13.95 -1.64 -3.04
CA SER A 35 15.33 -1.67 -3.50
C SER A 35 15.59 -0.53 -4.47
N PHE A 36 16.76 0.07 -4.36
CA PHE A 36 17.20 1.13 -5.26
C PHE A 36 18.21 0.57 -6.26
N GLY A 37 18.18 1.12 -7.47
CA GLY A 37 19.21 0.94 -8.47
C GLY A 37 20.47 1.69 -8.10
N GLU A 38 21.55 1.39 -8.83
CA GLU A 38 22.87 1.95 -8.55
C GLU A 38 22.84 3.48 -8.53
N SER A 39 23.37 4.08 -7.46
CA SER A 39 23.48 5.52 -7.25
C SER A 39 22.15 6.31 -7.18
N VAL A 40 20.98 5.66 -7.29
CA VAL A 40 19.69 6.38 -7.27
C VAL A 40 19.48 7.09 -5.93
N TYR A 41 19.78 6.40 -4.82
CA TYR A 41 19.58 6.96 -3.49
C TYR A 41 20.48 8.18 -3.22
N GLU A 42 21.70 8.18 -3.74
CA GLU A 42 22.68 9.26 -3.51
C GLU A 42 22.34 10.55 -4.26
N PHE A 43 21.74 10.43 -5.45
CA PHE A 43 21.39 11.57 -6.30
C PHE A 43 19.92 11.98 -6.21
N ALA A 44 19.10 11.22 -5.50
CA ALA A 44 17.68 11.50 -5.38
C ALA A 44 17.41 12.69 -4.43
N ASP A 45 16.45 13.52 -4.82
CA ASP A 45 15.88 14.54 -3.95
C ASP A 45 14.72 13.95 -3.14
N GLU A 46 14.54 14.40 -1.90
CA GLU A 46 13.46 13.95 -1.02
C GLU A 46 12.08 14.13 -1.67
N ARG A 47 11.82 15.24 -2.36
CA ARG A 47 10.54 15.48 -3.03
C ARG A 47 10.35 14.58 -4.25
N ALA A 48 11.44 14.24 -4.93
CA ALA A 48 11.38 13.28 -6.04
C ALA A 48 11.02 11.89 -5.51
N LEU A 49 11.64 11.48 -4.39
CA LEU A 49 11.33 10.21 -3.73
C LEU A 49 9.91 10.18 -3.16
N GLU A 50 9.42 11.25 -2.54
CA GLU A 50 8.02 11.33 -2.08
C GLU A 50 7.04 11.03 -3.22
N ARG A 51 7.24 11.65 -4.39
CA ARG A 51 6.38 11.42 -5.56
C ARG A 51 6.54 10.01 -6.13
N ALA A 52 7.77 9.50 -6.18
CA ALA A 52 8.06 8.15 -6.64
C ALA A 52 7.41 7.10 -5.74
N LEU A 53 7.55 7.25 -4.42
CA LEU A 53 6.96 6.36 -3.42
C LEU A 53 5.42 6.39 -3.45
N ALA A 54 4.82 7.57 -3.55
CA ALA A 54 3.36 7.69 -3.71
C ALA A 54 2.86 7.00 -4.99
N SER A 55 3.57 7.20 -6.10
CA SER A 55 3.24 6.56 -7.38
C SER A 55 3.39 5.03 -7.32
N MET A 56 4.47 4.53 -6.69
CA MET A 56 4.69 3.10 -6.50
C MET A 56 3.64 2.48 -5.58
N ALA A 57 3.27 3.14 -4.48
CA ALA A 57 2.21 2.66 -3.59
C ALA A 57 0.89 2.48 -4.36
N ARG A 58 0.54 3.44 -5.21
CA ARG A 58 -0.62 3.36 -6.09
C ARG A 58 -0.53 2.20 -7.08
N LEU A 59 0.62 2.01 -7.74
CA LEU A 59 0.83 0.92 -8.70
C LEU A 59 0.78 -0.46 -8.02
N LEU A 60 1.38 -0.59 -6.84
CA LEU A 60 1.34 -1.82 -6.04
C LEU A 60 -0.10 -2.15 -5.65
N TYR A 61 -0.85 -1.17 -5.14
CA TYR A 61 -2.23 -1.39 -4.75
C TYR A 61 -3.13 -1.72 -5.96
N ALA A 62 -3.00 -1.00 -7.06
CA ALA A 62 -3.75 -1.30 -8.28
C ALA A 62 -3.43 -2.70 -8.83
N GLY A 63 -2.15 -3.10 -8.80
CA GLY A 63 -1.74 -4.45 -9.18
C GLY A 63 -2.27 -5.53 -8.24
N TRP A 64 -2.27 -5.26 -6.93
CA TRP A 64 -2.82 -6.15 -5.91
C TRP A 64 -4.34 -6.29 -6.08
N GLN A 65 -5.06 -5.19 -6.29
CA GLN A 65 -6.50 -5.16 -6.48
C GLN A 65 -6.93 -5.96 -7.71
N ARG A 66 -6.16 -5.89 -8.81
CA ARG A 66 -6.41 -6.71 -10.00
C ARG A 66 -6.26 -8.20 -9.71
N GLN A 67 -5.16 -8.61 -9.08
CA GLN A 67 -4.95 -10.01 -8.72
C GLN A 67 -5.97 -10.51 -7.68
N TYR A 68 -6.41 -9.63 -6.78
CA TYR A 68 -7.47 -9.91 -5.81
C TYR A 68 -8.82 -10.14 -6.50
N GLN A 69 -9.20 -9.25 -7.43
CA GLN A 69 -10.41 -9.41 -8.24
C GLN A 69 -10.37 -10.66 -9.10
N ASP A 70 -9.23 -10.94 -9.74
CA ASP A 70 -9.03 -12.18 -10.49
C ASP A 70 -9.22 -13.39 -9.58
N ALA A 71 -8.57 -13.43 -8.41
CA ALA A 71 -8.69 -14.52 -7.45
C ALA A 71 -10.14 -14.74 -6.94
N ILE A 72 -10.89 -13.65 -6.77
CA ILE A 72 -12.30 -13.71 -6.37
C ILE A 72 -13.21 -14.09 -7.53
N SER A 73 -12.91 -13.70 -8.78
CA SER A 73 -13.72 -14.05 -9.94
C SER A 73 -13.87 -15.58 -10.12
N TRP A 74 -12.89 -16.35 -9.64
CA TRP A 74 -12.92 -17.81 -9.62
C TRP A 74 -13.76 -18.40 -8.48
N THR A 75 -14.12 -17.58 -7.50
CA THR A 75 -15.05 -17.94 -6.44
C THR A 75 -16.41 -17.38 -6.79
N ASN A 76 -17.50 -18.15 -6.59
CA ASN A 76 -18.88 -17.66 -6.78
C ASN A 76 -19.29 -16.56 -5.75
N LEU A 77 -18.33 -15.83 -5.19
CA LEU A 77 -18.52 -14.69 -4.32
C LEU A 77 -18.89 -13.49 -5.20
N ASP A 78 -20.19 -13.20 -5.20
CA ASP A 78 -20.71 -11.98 -5.79
C ASP A 78 -20.26 -10.78 -4.94
N THR A 79 -19.52 -9.88 -5.57
CA THR A 79 -18.98 -8.66 -4.94
C THR A 79 -19.66 -7.40 -5.47
N GLU A 80 -20.64 -7.55 -6.37
CA GLU A 80 -21.48 -6.44 -6.79
C GLU A 80 -22.42 -6.05 -5.66
N PRO A 81 -22.64 -4.73 -5.45
CA PRO A 81 -23.56 -4.27 -4.43
C PRO A 81 -24.97 -4.70 -4.81
N ARG A 82 -25.60 -5.51 -3.95
CA ARG A 82 -26.94 -6.07 -4.20
C ARG A 82 -28.04 -5.14 -3.71
N ASP A 83 -27.70 -4.21 -2.82
CA ASP A 83 -28.62 -3.25 -2.25
C ASP A 83 -27.94 -1.88 -1.98
N GLN A 84 -28.75 -0.94 -1.48
CA GLN A 84 -28.27 0.39 -1.10
C GLN A 84 -27.24 0.32 0.04
N HIS A 85 -27.32 -0.70 0.90
CA HIS A 85 -26.45 -0.88 2.05
C HIS A 85 -25.03 -1.27 1.63
N ASP A 86 -24.91 -2.16 0.65
CA ASP A 86 -23.65 -2.51 0.00
C ASP A 86 -23.07 -1.31 -0.77
N SER A 87 -23.93 -0.50 -1.40
CA SER A 87 -23.53 0.72 -2.12
C SER A 87 -22.96 1.77 -1.17
N ASP A 88 -23.60 1.96 -0.02
CA ASP A 88 -23.17 2.87 1.03
C ASP A 88 -21.86 2.37 1.68
N PHE A 89 -21.73 1.07 1.92
CA PHE A 89 -20.47 0.46 2.37
C PHE A 89 -19.32 0.69 1.37
N GLN A 90 -19.56 0.53 0.06
CA GLN A 90 -18.54 0.80 -0.96
C GLN A 90 -18.16 2.28 -1.00
N ALA A 91 -19.11 3.19 -0.85
CA ALA A 91 -18.86 4.62 -0.80
C ALA A 91 -18.03 5.00 0.44
N GLU A 92 -18.39 4.51 1.62
CA GLU A 92 -17.63 4.74 2.86
C GLU A 92 -16.25 4.09 2.82
N SER A 93 -16.12 2.89 2.25
CA SER A 93 -14.83 2.21 2.08
C SER A 93 -13.87 3.00 1.18
N ARG A 94 -14.38 3.71 0.16
CA ARG A 94 -13.58 4.60 -0.70
C ARG A 94 -13.19 5.91 -0.01
N ALA A 95 -13.85 6.27 1.08
CA ALA A 95 -13.52 7.43 1.91
C ALA A 95 -12.63 7.09 3.10
N VAL A 96 -12.27 5.81 3.29
CA VAL A 96 -11.38 5.40 4.39
C VAL A 96 -10.02 6.04 4.20
N GLU A 97 -9.71 6.99 5.06
CA GLU A 97 -8.36 7.51 5.21
C GLU A 97 -7.53 6.50 6.01
N SER A 98 -6.31 6.23 5.58
CA SER A 98 -5.36 5.41 6.31
C SER A 98 -4.01 6.09 6.41
N TYR A 99 -3.28 5.78 7.49
CA TYR A 99 -2.02 6.43 7.81
C TYR A 99 -1.01 5.44 8.39
N GLY A 100 0.24 5.57 7.96
CA GLY A 100 1.38 4.85 8.51
C GLY A 100 2.59 5.77 8.62
N GLU A 101 3.27 5.73 9.76
CA GLU A 101 4.49 6.50 10.02
C GLU A 101 5.59 5.56 10.50
N SER A 102 6.84 5.77 10.11
CA SER A 102 7.98 5.04 10.66
C SER A 102 8.19 5.35 12.15
N SER A 103 8.80 4.45 12.92
CA SER A 103 9.00 4.64 14.37
C SER A 103 9.86 5.85 14.74
N ASP A 104 10.67 6.34 13.81
CA ASP A 104 11.50 7.53 13.98
C ASP A 104 10.86 8.83 13.46
N GLY A 105 9.61 8.76 12.97
CA GLY A 105 8.86 9.92 12.44
C GLY A 105 9.51 10.55 11.21
N ARG A 106 10.38 9.82 10.51
CA ARG A 106 11.09 10.33 9.32
C ARG A 106 10.33 10.09 8.03
N PHE A 107 9.51 9.05 8.00
CA PHE A 107 8.72 8.72 6.83
C PHE A 107 7.27 8.51 7.22
N ALA A 108 6.36 9.11 6.45
CA ALA A 108 4.93 8.92 6.60
C ALA A 108 4.30 8.63 5.25
N LEU A 109 3.34 7.73 5.25
CA LEU A 109 2.51 7.38 4.11
C LEU A 109 1.04 7.53 4.54
N SER A 110 0.25 8.12 3.68
CA SER A 110 -1.20 8.26 3.86
C SER A 110 -1.90 7.86 2.59
N ALA A 111 -3.11 7.32 2.72
CA ALA A 111 -3.96 6.98 1.60
C ALA A 111 -5.42 7.35 1.88
N VAL A 112 -6.15 7.79 0.86
CA VAL A 112 -7.62 7.92 0.90
C VAL A 112 -8.23 6.90 -0.05
N GLY A 113 -9.07 6.02 0.49
CA GLY A 113 -9.71 4.93 -0.25
C GLY A 113 -8.73 3.96 -0.90
N MET A 114 -7.45 4.02 -0.52
CA MET A 114 -6.34 3.35 -1.19
C MET A 114 -6.21 3.70 -2.70
N ASP A 115 -6.66 4.87 -3.15
CA ASP A 115 -6.38 5.39 -4.51
C ASP A 115 -5.47 6.63 -4.46
N GLU A 116 -5.71 7.52 -3.51
CA GLU A 116 -4.93 8.74 -3.34
C GLU A 116 -3.83 8.55 -2.30
N PHE A 117 -2.62 8.20 -2.75
CA PHE A 117 -1.46 8.05 -1.87
C PHE A 117 -0.64 9.33 -1.77
N THR A 118 -0.24 9.68 -0.55
CA THR A 118 0.72 10.74 -0.27
C THR A 118 1.82 10.22 0.63
N ALA A 119 3.07 10.34 0.15
CA ALA A 119 4.26 10.03 0.93
C ALA A 119 4.94 11.33 1.39
N ARG A 120 5.52 11.31 2.58
CA ARG A 120 6.25 12.43 3.17
C ARG A 120 7.55 11.94 3.78
N ILE A 121 8.65 12.61 3.44
CA ILE A 121 9.98 12.36 3.96
C ILE A 121 10.38 13.59 4.77
N LYS A 122 10.83 13.37 6.01
CA LYS A 122 11.36 14.44 6.86
C LYS A 122 12.66 14.95 6.24
N ARG A 123 12.81 16.27 6.18
CA ARG A 123 14.00 16.88 5.59
C ARG A 123 15.29 16.44 6.27
N GLY A 124 16.30 16.17 5.46
CA GLY A 124 17.60 15.67 5.90
C GLY A 124 17.64 14.15 6.08
N SER A 125 16.55 13.42 5.86
CA SER A 125 16.52 11.96 6.08
C SER A 125 17.45 11.23 5.12
N LEU A 126 17.58 11.67 3.87
CA LEU A 126 18.51 11.04 2.91
C LEU A 126 19.98 11.24 3.28
N ARG A 127 20.30 12.29 4.04
CA ARG A 127 21.67 12.55 4.51
C ARG A 127 22.02 11.79 5.78
N GLU A 128 21.03 11.50 6.59
CA GLU A 128 21.20 10.88 7.90
C GLU A 128 21.00 9.36 7.87
N LEU A 129 20.21 8.85 6.92
CA LEU A 129 19.96 7.42 6.75
C LEU A 129 20.72 6.88 5.55
N ARG A 130 21.29 5.69 5.71
CA ARG A 130 21.74 4.88 4.58
C ARG A 130 20.54 4.34 3.80
N GLU A 131 20.79 3.92 2.57
CA GLU A 131 19.76 3.36 1.68
C GLU A 131 18.95 2.23 2.34
N GLU A 132 19.64 1.27 2.97
CA GLU A 132 19.00 0.13 3.65
C GLU A 132 18.12 0.58 4.83
N GLU A 133 18.58 1.58 5.60
CA GLU A 133 17.83 2.13 6.72
C GLU A 133 16.60 2.88 6.22
N PHE A 134 16.74 3.67 5.17
CA PHE A 134 15.62 4.35 4.52
C PHE A 134 14.60 3.36 3.97
N ALA A 135 15.04 2.32 3.27
CA ALA A 135 14.17 1.26 2.78
C ALA A 135 13.39 0.59 3.93
N ALA A 136 14.06 0.28 5.03
CA ALA A 136 13.41 -0.27 6.21
C ALA A 136 12.35 0.68 6.81
N ARG A 137 12.61 2.00 6.86
CA ARG A 137 11.62 2.99 7.33
C ARG A 137 10.41 3.11 6.40
N VAL A 138 10.64 3.05 5.09
CA VAL A 138 9.55 3.04 4.11
C VAL A 138 8.68 1.80 4.27
N VAL A 139 9.30 0.63 4.37
CA VAL A 139 8.60 -0.66 4.61
C VAL A 139 7.80 -0.62 5.91
N GLU A 140 8.37 -0.06 6.98
CA GLU A 140 7.70 0.09 8.28
C GLU A 140 6.41 0.93 8.15
N ALA A 141 6.49 2.11 7.54
CA ALA A 141 5.32 2.97 7.38
C ALA A 141 4.28 2.37 6.44
N ALA A 142 4.70 1.73 5.34
CA ALA A 142 3.80 1.04 4.42
C ALA A 142 3.03 -0.10 5.14
N THR A 143 3.74 -0.86 5.98
CA THR A 143 3.14 -1.92 6.79
C THR A 143 2.08 -1.35 7.75
N ARG A 144 2.41 -0.26 8.45
CA ARG A 144 1.47 0.40 9.37
C ARG A 144 0.25 0.97 8.65
N LEU A 145 0.43 1.55 7.47
CA LEU A 145 -0.68 2.05 6.64
C LEU A 145 -1.64 0.91 6.26
N VAL A 146 -1.12 -0.24 5.83
CA VAL A 146 -1.96 -1.40 5.50
C VAL A 146 -2.70 -1.92 6.74
N GLN A 147 -2.03 -1.98 7.89
CA GLN A 147 -2.65 -2.39 9.15
C GLN A 147 -3.79 -1.42 9.57
N ASP A 148 -3.56 -0.11 9.48
CA ASP A 148 -4.59 0.91 9.78
C ASP A 148 -5.78 0.80 8.81
N TYR A 149 -5.52 0.64 7.51
CA TYR A 149 -6.58 0.41 6.52
C TYR A 149 -7.39 -0.85 6.82
N GLN A 150 -6.73 -1.96 7.17
CA GLN A 150 -7.40 -3.21 7.52
C GLN A 150 -8.24 -3.09 8.79
N ALA A 151 -7.75 -2.37 9.81
CA ALA A 151 -8.49 -2.12 11.04
C ALA A 151 -9.75 -1.29 10.76
N ARG A 152 -9.61 -0.16 10.06
CA ARG A 152 -10.73 0.72 9.69
C ARG A 152 -11.76 0.03 8.81
N THR A 153 -11.31 -0.76 7.84
CA THR A 153 -12.21 -1.53 6.97
C THR A 153 -12.95 -2.61 7.77
N THR A 154 -12.28 -3.27 8.72
CA THR A 154 -12.92 -4.24 9.61
C THR A 154 -13.98 -3.58 10.49
N GLU A 155 -13.68 -2.43 11.09
CA GLU A 155 -14.65 -1.64 11.86
C GLU A 155 -15.85 -1.20 11.02
N LEU A 156 -15.60 -0.75 9.78
CA LEU A 156 -16.65 -0.38 8.85
C LEU A 156 -17.55 -1.59 8.52
N LYS A 157 -16.95 -2.76 8.23
CA LYS A 157 -17.70 -3.99 7.99
C LYS A 157 -18.55 -4.41 9.18
N LEU A 158 -18.04 -4.29 10.40
CA LEU A 158 -18.80 -4.58 11.62
C LEU A 158 -19.98 -3.63 11.80
N ARG A 159 -19.85 -2.36 11.40
CA ARG A 159 -20.96 -1.39 11.47
C ARG A 159 -22.09 -1.73 10.50
N TYR A 160 -21.76 -2.24 9.32
CA TYR A 160 -22.73 -2.54 8.26
C TYR A 160 -23.30 -3.96 8.36
N TYR A 161 -22.48 -4.96 8.66
CA TYR A 161 -22.86 -6.38 8.60
C TYR A 161 -22.73 -7.13 9.94
N GLY A 162 -22.35 -6.43 11.01
CA GLY A 162 -22.21 -7.00 12.36
C GLY A 162 -23.48 -6.95 13.19
#